data_AF-A0A847VYH6-F1
#
_entry.id   AF-A0A847VYH6-F1
#
_cell.length_a   1.000
_cell.length_b   1.000
_cell.length_c   1.000
_cell.angle_alpha   90.00
_cell.angle_beta   90.00
_cell.angle_gamma   90.00
#
_symmetry.space_group_name_H-M   'P 1'
#
loop_
_entity.id
_entity.type
_entity.pdbx_description
1 polymer ?
#
loop_
_entity_poly.entity_id
_entity_poly.type
_entity_poly.pdbx_seq_one_letter_code
_entity_poly.pdbx_strand_id
1 'polypeptide(L)' 'MKILVINAGSSSLKYQLFDMDRKEVIAKGICERIGIDGSIRHTGNG' A
#
# COMPACT_ATOMS: atom_id res chain seq x y z
N MET A 1 -9.11 13.38 7.41
CA MET A 1 -9.36 12.73 6.11
C MET A 1 -8.31 11.66 5.84
N LYS A 2 -8.73 10.45 5.44
CA LYS A 2 -7.80 9.38 5.03
C LYS A 2 -7.80 9.24 3.52
N ILE A 3 -6.62 9.16 2.90
CA ILE A 3 -6.46 8.99 1.44
C ILE A 3 -5.65 7.74 1.15
N LEU A 4 -6.22 6.81 0.39
CA LEU A 4 -5.52 5.64 -0.11
C LEU A 4 -4.96 5.94 -1.51
N VAL A 5 -3.63 5.89 -1.63
CA VAL A 5 -2.92 6.00 -2.90
C VAL A 5 -2.54 4.61 -3.37
N ILE A 6 -2.86 4.29 -4.62
CA ILE A 6 -2.57 3.02 -5.26
C ILE A 6 -1.75 3.26 -6.52
N ASN A 7 -0.67 2.49 -6.67
CA ASN A 7 0.04 2.31 -7.92
C ASN A 7 -0.09 0.84 -8.32
N ALA A 8 -0.85 0.58 -9.38
CA ALA A 8 -1.10 -0.76 -9.90
C ALA A 8 -0.29 -1.00 -11.17
N GLY A 9 0.65 -1.94 -11.09
CA GLY A 9 1.27 -2.56 -12.26
C GLY A 9 0.53 -3.84 -12.66
N SER A 10 0.92 -4.44 -13.80
CA SER A 10 0.25 -5.64 -14.34
C SER A 10 0.28 -6.86 -13.40
N SER A 11 1.32 -7.00 -12.57
CA SER A 11 1.48 -8.09 -11.60
C SER A 11 1.88 -7.62 -10.19
N SER A 12 1.70 -6.34 -9.90
CA SER A 12 2.01 -5.76 -8.58
C SER A 12 1.08 -4.60 -8.22
N LEU A 13 0.89 -4.38 -6.92
CA LEU A 13 0.11 -3.26 -6.39
C LEU A 13 0.86 -2.68 -5.20
N LYS A 14 1.35 -1.44 -5.34
CA LYS A 14 1.90 -0.66 -4.22
C LYS A 14 0.80 0.24 -3.67
N TYR A 15 0.73 0.35 -2.35
CA TYR A 15 -0.24 1.22 -1.72
C TYR A 15 0.36 1.99 -0.55
N GLN A 16 -0.19 3.18 -0.30
CA GLN A 16 0.04 3.97 0.90
C GLN A 16 -1.29 4.55 1.39
N LEU A 17 -1.53 4.47 2.69
CA LEU A 17 -2.65 5.14 3.34
C LEU A 17 -2.12 6.37 4.06
N PHE A 18 -2.60 7.53 3.64
CA PHE A 18 -2.29 8.81 4.25
C PHE A 18 -3.37 9.21 5.25
N ASP A 19 -2.93 9.73 6.39
CA ASP A 19 -3.72 10.63 7.22
C ASP A 19 -3.37 12.06 6.81
N MET A 20 -4.29 12.73 6.13
CA MET A 20 -4.06 14.09 5.63
C MET A 20 -4.25 15.16 6.70
N ASP A 21 -4.91 14.84 7.81
CA ASP A 21 -5.03 15.78 8.94
C ASP A 21 -3.67 15.89 9.64
N ARG A 22 -2.96 14.76 9.73
CA ARG A 22 -1.61 14.66 10.33
C ARG A 22 -0.46 14.79 9.32
N LYS A 23 -0.76 14.73 8.03
CA LYS A 23 0.21 14.66 6.91
C LYS A 23 1.18 13.47 7.02
N GLU A 24 0.68 12.34 7.48
CA GLU A 24 1.47 11.14 7.76
C GLU A 24 1.04 9.95 6.89
N VAL A 25 1.98 9.09 6.51
CA VAL A 25 1.67 7.76 5.99
C VAL A 25 1.47 6.82 7.18
N ILE A 26 0.25 6.35 7.37
CA ILE A 26 -0.09 5.48 8.51
C ILE A 26 0.01 3.99 8.15
N ALA A 27 -0.03 3.67 6.86
CA ALA A 27 0.25 2.32 6.38
C ALA A 27 0.81 2.36 4.96
N LYS A 28 1.62 1.37 4.62
CA LYS A 28 2.09 1.12 3.26
C LYS A 28 2.25 -0.36 3.02
N GLY A 29 2.25 -0.74 1.75
CA GLY A 29 2.60 -2.09 1.39
C GLY A 29 2.77 -2.29 -0.09
N ILE A 30 3.14 -3.51 -0.41
CA ILE A 30 3.29 -4.01 -1.76
C ILE A 30 2.74 -5.43 -1.82
N CYS A 31 1.89 -5.67 -2.80
CA CYS A 31 1.52 -6.98 -3.28
C CYS A 31 2.31 -7.21 -4.57
N GLU A 32 3.07 -8.29 -4.65
CA GLU A 32 3.95 -8.59 -5.78
C GLU A 32 3.74 -10.03 -6.26
N ARG A 33 4.02 -10.29 -7.53
CA ARG A 33 3.81 -11.60 -8.19
C ARG A 33 2.35 -12.05 -8.17
N ILE A 34 1.43 -11.10 -8.35
CA ILE A 34 -0.03 -11.36 -8.43
C ILE A 34 -0.30 -12.26 -9.64
N GLY A 35 -1.03 -13.35 -9.42
CA GLY A 35 -1.30 -14.38 -10.46
C GLY A 35 -0.21 -15.44 -10.60
N ILE A 36 0.82 -15.44 -9.73
CA ILE A 36 1.87 -16.45 -9.67
C ILE A 36 1.88 -17.08 -8.27
N ASP A 37 2.90 -16.81 -7.45
CA ASP A 37 3.15 -17.31 -6.10
C ASP A 37 3.22 -16.13 -5.10
N GLY A 38 2.27 -15.20 -5.28
CA GLY A 38 2.29 -13.85 -4.73
C GLY A 38 2.81 -13.69 -3.30
N SER A 39 3.41 -12.53 -3.03
CA SER A 39 3.79 -12.14 -1.68
C SER A 39 3.24 -10.77 -1.32
N ILE A 40 2.96 -10.58 -0.04
CA ILE A 40 2.43 -9.32 0.50
C ILE A 40 3.38 -8.86 1.59
N ARG A 41 3.91 -7.64 1.45
CA ARG A 41 4.62 -6.94 2.52
C ARG A 41 3.78 -5.76 2.97
N HIS A 42 3.52 -5.70 4.27
CA HIS A 42 2.76 -4.64 4.89
C HIS A 42 3.59 -4.00 6.00
N THR A 43 3.50 -2.68 6.12
CA THR A 43 4.02 -1.93 7.27
C THR A 43 2.97 -0.92 7.67
N GLY A 44 2.43 -1.08 8.87
CA GLY A 44 1.53 -0.13 9.52
C GLY A 44 2.22 0.51 10.71
N ASN A 45 1.98 1.80 10.92
CA ASN A 45 2.28 2.44 12.19
C ASN A 45 1.02 2.30 13.04
N GLY A 46 0.99 1.29 13.91
CA GLY A 46 0.02 1.18 15.00
C GLY A 46 0.45 2.04 16.18
#